data_AF-A0A961F6Z3-F1
#
_entry.id   AF-A0A961F6Z3-F1
#
_cell.length_a   1.000
_cell.length_b   1.000
_cell.length_c   1.000
_cell.angle_alpha   90.00
_cell.angle_beta   90.00
_cell.angle_gamma   90.00
#
_symmetry.space_group_name_H-M   'P 1'
#
loop_
_entity.id
_entity.type
_entity.pdbx_description
1 polymer ?
#
loop_
_entity_poly.entity_id
_entity_poly.type
_entity_poly.pdbx_seq_one_letter_code
_entity_poly.pdbx_strand_id
1 'polypeptide(L)'
;LDIPDVKHVYNYDLPNVPDNYVHRIGRTARAGKDGAAIAFCAPEEMDELKAIHKTMGVAIPVASGRPWEPIGEPGKPAGANGARRGGAGGGKPGTGGGRRRRGPARHKGGSGRQAA
;
A
#
# COMPACT_ATOMS: atom_id res chain seq x y z
N LEU A 1 -33.47 2.45 4.42
CA LEU A 1 -34.20 3.74 4.51
C LEU A 1 -34.04 4.46 3.19
N ASP A 2 -35.14 4.69 2.49
CA ASP A 2 -35.14 5.47 1.25
C ASP A 2 -35.88 6.77 1.51
N ILE A 3 -35.11 7.85 1.63
CA ILE A 3 -35.61 9.18 1.94
C ILE A 3 -35.10 10.08 0.81
N PRO A 4 -35.99 10.72 0.05
CA PRO A 4 -35.55 11.62 -1.01
C PRO A 4 -34.84 12.85 -0.40
N ASP A 5 -33.83 13.35 -1.12
CA ASP A 5 -33.19 14.64 -0.87
C ASP A 5 -32.52 14.83 0.51
N VAL A 6 -31.84 13.80 1.02
CA VAL A 6 -31.02 13.94 2.24
C VAL A 6 -29.84 14.88 1.98
N LYS A 7 -29.84 16.06 2.61
CA LYS A 7 -28.77 17.06 2.48
C LYS A 7 -27.53 16.74 3.35
N HIS A 8 -27.74 16.13 4.51
CA HIS A 8 -26.67 15.82 5.45
C HIS A 8 -26.84 14.43 6.04
N VAL A 9 -25.72 13.71 6.18
CA VAL A 9 -25.65 12.44 6.91
C VAL A 9 -24.66 12.63 8.05
N TYR A 10 -25.09 12.33 9.28
CA TYR A 10 -24.24 12.36 10.46
C TYR A 10 -24.06 10.93 10.98
N ASN A 11 -22.82 10.45 11.02
CA ASN A 11 -22.47 9.20 11.69
C ASN A 11 -22.01 9.54 13.10
N TYR A 12 -22.82 9.19 14.09
CA TYR A 12 -22.45 9.34 15.51
C TYR A 12 -21.38 8.33 15.91
N ASP A 13 -21.51 7.10 15.41
CA ASP A 13 -20.53 6.03 15.58
C ASP A 13 -20.13 5.47 14.20
N LEU A 14 -18.87 5.08 14.06
CA LEU A 14 -18.37 4.47 12.84
C LEU A 14 -18.84 3.01 12.72
N PRO A 15 -19.27 2.58 11.53
CA PRO A 15 -19.66 1.19 11.35
C PRO A 15 -18.41 0.28 11.30
N ASN A 16 -18.46 -0.83 12.03
CA ASN A 16 -17.40 -1.86 12.05
C ASN A 16 -17.14 -2.50 10.68
N VAL A 17 -18.11 -2.41 9.76
CA VAL A 17 -17.98 -2.86 8.37
C VAL A 17 -17.87 -1.64 7.46
N PRO A 18 -16.73 -1.42 6.78
CA PRO A 18 -16.50 -0.24 5.94
C PRO A 18 -17.55 -0.03 4.84
N ASP A 19 -18.04 -1.11 4.22
CA ASP A 19 -19.07 -1.01 3.17
C ASP A 19 -20.36 -0.38 3.70
N ASN A 20 -20.69 -0.60 4.98
CA ASN A 20 -21.84 0.05 5.60
C ASN A 20 -21.67 1.58 5.67
N TYR A 21 -20.44 2.09 5.81
CA TYR A 21 -20.19 3.52 5.76
C TYR A 21 -20.56 4.08 4.38
N VAL A 22 -20.09 3.43 3.30
CA VAL A 22 -20.40 3.82 1.91
C VAL A 22 -21.91 3.81 1.66
N HIS A 23 -22.60 2.77 2.11
CA HIS A 23 -24.05 2.65 1.97
C HIS A 23 -24.84 3.71 2.79
N ARG A 24 -24.31 4.15 3.94
CA ARG A 24 -24.90 5.21 4.76
C ARG A 24 -24.74 6.57 4.10
N ILE A 25 -23.52 6.93 3.67
CA ILE A 25 -23.26 8.24 3.06
C ILE A 25 -23.87 8.35 1.66
N GLY A 26 -24.08 7.24 0.96
CA GLY A 26 -24.76 7.19 -0.35
C GLY A 26 -26.23 7.63 -0.33
N ARG A 27 -26.74 8.13 0.80
CA ARG A 27 -28.06 8.77 0.93
C ARG A 27 -28.04 10.25 0.56
N THR A 28 -26.88 10.92 0.64
CA THR A 28 -26.74 12.34 0.28
C THR A 28 -26.09 12.55 -1.10
N ALA A 29 -26.01 13.80 -1.55
CA ALA A 29 -25.37 14.23 -2.80
C ALA A 29 -25.82 13.46 -4.06
N ARG A 30 -27.11 13.10 -4.14
CA ARG A 30 -27.68 12.36 -5.28
C ARG A 30 -28.08 13.31 -6.41
N ALA A 31 -28.03 12.79 -7.65
CA ALA A 31 -28.49 13.49 -8.86
C ALA A 31 -27.85 14.88 -9.07
N GLY A 32 -26.57 15.04 -8.73
CA GLY A 32 -25.82 16.29 -8.91
C GLY A 32 -26.16 17.39 -7.90
N LYS A 33 -26.94 17.08 -6.86
CA LYS A 33 -27.17 17.99 -5.73
C LYS A 33 -25.97 17.96 -4.78
N ASP A 34 -25.74 19.09 -4.12
CA ASP A 34 -24.77 19.16 -3.03
C ASP A 34 -25.26 18.38 -1.81
N GLY A 35 -24.32 17.84 -1.04
CA GLY A 35 -24.58 17.14 0.20
C GLY A 35 -23.30 16.94 0.99
N ALA A 36 -23.44 16.68 2.29
CA ALA A 36 -22.29 16.42 3.14
C ALA A 36 -22.53 15.22 4.07
N ALA A 37 -21.46 14.48 4.30
CA ALA A 37 -21.42 13.43 5.32
C ALA A 37 -20.37 13.82 6.36
N ILE A 38 -20.78 13.85 7.63
CA ILE A 38 -19.91 14.12 8.77
C ILE A 38 -19.92 12.89 9.66
N ALA A 39 -18.75 12.47 10.10
CA ALA A 39 -18.60 11.39 11.06
C ALA A 39 -17.88 11.92 12.29
N PHE A 40 -18.41 11.56 13.46
CA PHE A 40 -17.67 11.63 14.70
C PHE A 40 -16.82 10.36 14.80
N CYS A 41 -15.63 10.50 15.36
CA CYS A 41 -14.69 9.40 15.52
C CYS A 41 -14.12 9.51 16.94
N ALA A 42 -14.41 8.52 17.76
CA ALA A 42 -13.77 8.33 19.05
C ALA A 42 -12.37 7.70 18.86
N PRO A 43 -11.48 7.79 19.87
CA PRO A 43 -10.17 7.14 19.83
C PRO A 43 -10.25 5.63 19.57
N GLU A 44 -11.28 4.97 20.09
CA GLU A 44 -11.48 3.52 19.97
C GLU A 44 -11.91 3.10 18.56
N GLU A 45 -12.39 4.03 17.74
CA GLU A 45 -12.92 3.77 16.39
C GLU A 45 -11.91 4.06 15.27
N MET A 46 -10.64 4.28 15.65
CA MET A 46 -9.59 4.66 14.71
C MET A 46 -9.28 3.55 13.70
N ASP A 47 -9.50 2.28 14.06
CA ASP A 47 -9.27 1.16 13.16
C ASP A 47 -10.38 1.04 12.11
N GLU A 48 -11.63 1.31 12.49
CA GLU A 48 -12.76 1.46 11.59
C GLU A 48 -12.53 2.60 10.59
N LEU A 49 -12.04 3.75 11.07
CA LEU A 49 -11.70 4.89 10.20
C LEU A 49 -10.62 4.52 9.17
N LYS A 50 -9.56 3.83 9.59
CA LYS A 50 -8.49 3.36 8.68
C LYS A 50 -9.05 2.37 7.64
N ALA A 51 -9.93 1.48 8.06
CA ALA A 51 -10.57 0.52 7.16
C ALA A 51 -11.48 1.24 6.14
N ILE A 52 -12.24 2.25 6.56
CA ILE A 52 -13.06 3.09 5.69
C ILE A 52 -12.19 3.83 4.65
N HIS A 53 -11.09 4.46 5.05
CA HIS A 53 -10.16 5.11 4.11
C HIS A 53 -9.63 4.14 3.06
N LYS A 54 -9.28 2.92 3.49
CA LYS A 54 -8.80 1.88 2.58
C LYS A 54 -9.87 1.47 1.58
N THR A 55 -11.11 1.27 2.03
CA THR A 55 -12.24 0.89 1.16
C THR A 55 -12.61 2.01 0.19
N MET A 56 -12.63 3.27 0.65
CA MET A 56 -12.95 4.41 -0.21
C MET A 56 -11.81 4.79 -1.16
N GLY A 57 -10.56 4.40 -0.85
CA GLY A 57 -9.38 4.79 -1.60
C GLY A 57 -9.02 6.29 -1.47
N VAL A 58 -9.68 7.03 -0.57
CA VAL A 58 -9.47 8.46 -0.34
C VAL A 58 -9.41 8.76 1.16
N ALA A 59 -8.61 9.76 1.53
CA ALA A 59 -8.54 10.24 2.91
C ALA A 59 -9.76 11.12 3.18
N ILE A 60 -10.51 10.80 4.24
CA ILE A 60 -11.57 11.67 4.74
C ILE A 60 -10.88 12.83 5.48
N PRO A 61 -11.12 14.08 5.07
CA PRO A 61 -10.51 15.24 5.71
C PRO A 61 -11.07 15.43 7.11
N VAL A 62 -10.22 15.94 8.00
CA VAL A 62 -10.65 16.33 9.35
C VAL A 62 -11.38 17.66 9.28
N ALA A 63 -12.70 17.63 9.52
CA ALA A 63 -13.54 18.83 9.45
C ALA A 63 -13.34 19.78 10.65
N SER A 64 -12.99 19.25 11.83
CA SER A 64 -12.73 20.03 13.04
C SER A 64 -11.85 19.26 14.03
N GLY A 65 -11.20 19.99 14.94
CA GLY A 65 -10.37 19.39 15.98
C GLY A 65 -9.02 18.87 15.48
N ARG A 66 -8.48 17.84 16.14
CA ARG A 66 -7.24 17.15 15.77
C ARG A 66 -7.51 15.65 15.70
N PRO A 67 -6.98 14.94 14.69
CA PRO A 67 -7.11 13.49 14.64
C PRO A 67 -6.36 12.83 15.80
N TRP A 68 -6.93 11.73 16.33
CA TRP A 68 -6.36 10.99 17.47
C TRP A 68 -5.03 10.31 17.12
N GLU A 69 -4.90 9.85 15.87
CA GLU A 69 -3.66 9.28 15.33
C GLU A 69 -3.33 9.87 13.96
N PRO A 70 -2.06 9.84 13.51
CA PRO A 70 -1.70 10.23 12.16
C PRO A 70 -2.36 9.30 11.14
N ILE A 71 -3.30 9.83 10.36
CA ILE A 71 -3.97 9.08 9.31
C ILE A 71 -3.16 9.27 8.02
N GLY A 72 -2.46 8.22 7.58
CA GLY A 72 -1.68 8.25 6.36
C GLY A 72 -2.56 8.47 5.13
N GLU A 73 -2.05 9.20 4.14
CA GLU A 73 -2.72 9.34 2.84
C GLU A 73 -2.87 7.96 2.18
N PRO A 74 -4.08 7.60 1.69
CA PRO A 74 -4.27 6.35 0.99
C PRO A 74 -3.38 6.31 -0.24
N GLY A 75 -2.65 5.19 -0.39
CA GLY A 75 -1.78 4.94 -1.54
C GLY A 75 -0.29 5.23 -1.32
N LYS A 76 0.13 5.84 -0.20
CA LYS A 76 1.55 5.84 0.17
C LYS A 76 1.89 4.48 0.81
N PRO A 77 2.82 3.69 0.25
CA PRO A 77 3.25 2.47 0.91
C PRO A 77 3.81 2.84 2.27
N ALA A 78 3.29 2.20 3.32
CA ALA A 78 3.88 2.27 4.64
C ALA A 78 5.37 1.93 4.48
N GLY A 79 6.23 2.88 4.82
CA GLY A 79 7.66 2.79 4.59
C GLY A 79 8.20 1.45 5.06
N ALA A 80 8.96 0.81 4.18
CA ALA A 80 9.75 -0.38 4.45
C ALA A 80 10.79 -0.08 5.54
N ASN A 81 10.38 -0.07 6.80
CA ASN A 81 11.27 -0.18 7.95
C ASN A 81 11.41 -1.66 8.32
N GLY A 82 11.88 -2.44 7.35
CA GLY A 82 12.43 -3.77 7.53
C GLY A 82 13.90 -3.69 7.13
N ALA A 83 14.76 -3.68 8.14
CA ALA A 83 16.19 -3.52 8.02
C ALA A 83 16.81 -4.26 6.83
N ARG A 84 17.67 -3.51 6.12
CA ARG A 84 18.69 -3.96 5.19
C ARG A 84 19.37 -5.22 5.73
N ARG A 85 18.90 -6.41 5.33
CA ARG A 85 19.66 -7.65 5.50
C ARG A 85 20.71 -7.64 4.39
N GLY A 86 21.93 -7.34 4.81
CA GLY A 86 23.04 -6.92 3.98
C GLY A 86 23.34 -7.82 2.78
N GLY A 87 23.71 -7.14 1.70
CA GLY A 87 24.86 -7.49 0.85
C GLY A 87 25.04 -8.95 0.50
N ALA A 88 24.46 -9.34 -0.63
CA ALA A 88 25.14 -10.28 -1.51
C ALA A 88 26.46 -9.64 -1.97
N GLY A 89 27.60 -10.19 -1.53
CA GLY A 89 28.91 -9.86 -2.10
C GLY A 89 30.08 -9.96 -1.12
N GLY A 90 30.93 -10.98 -1.29
CA GLY A 90 32.35 -10.85 -0.97
C GLY A 90 32.96 -11.93 -0.08
N GLY A 91 33.67 -12.88 -0.71
CA GLY A 91 34.96 -13.37 -0.20
C GLY A 91 34.95 -14.44 0.89
N LYS A 92 34.96 -15.73 0.49
CA LYS A 92 35.51 -16.81 1.31
C LYS A 92 37.04 -16.62 1.43
N PRO A 93 37.63 -16.62 2.64
CA PRO A 93 39.08 -16.61 2.81
C PRO A 93 39.67 -17.97 2.41
N GLY A 94 40.79 -17.94 1.69
CA GLY A 94 41.48 -19.12 1.21
C GLY A 94 42.19 -19.91 2.30
N THR A 95 42.11 -21.23 2.19
CA THR A 95 43.03 -22.17 2.83
C THR A 95 43.33 -23.31 1.87
N GLY A 96 44.55 -23.24 1.32
CA GLY A 96 45.50 -24.34 1.07
C GLY A 96 45.02 -25.68 0.49
N GLY A 97 45.65 -26.07 -0.62
CA GLY A 97 46.09 -27.44 -0.80
C GLY A 97 45.96 -28.02 -2.22
N GLY A 98 47.11 -28.31 -2.84
CA GLY A 98 47.22 -29.53 -3.65
C GLY A 98 47.35 -29.40 -5.17
N ARG A 99 48.59 -29.22 -5.63
CA ARG A 99 49.28 -30.13 -6.56
C ARG A 99 48.46 -30.78 -7.71
N ARG A 100 48.79 -30.40 -8.95
CA ARG A 100 49.37 -31.24 -10.04
C ARG A 100 49.04 -30.61 -11.40
N ARG A 101 50.05 -30.01 -12.06
CA ARG A 101 50.85 -30.60 -13.15
C ARG A 101 50.15 -30.57 -14.52
N ARG A 102 50.80 -29.84 -15.46
CA ARG A 102 51.28 -30.32 -16.78
C ARG A 102 50.66 -29.65 -18.02
N GLY A 103 51.38 -28.64 -18.51
CA GLY A 103 51.85 -28.57 -19.90
C GLY A 103 50.94 -27.92 -20.96
N PRO A 104 51.51 -27.33 -22.04
CA PRO A 104 50.83 -26.32 -22.85
C PRO A 104 50.52 -26.76 -24.30
N ALA A 105 49.82 -25.87 -25.01
CA ALA A 105 49.91 -25.56 -26.46
C ALA A 105 48.75 -25.95 -27.39
N ARG A 106 48.25 -24.90 -28.10
CA ARG A 106 47.93 -24.74 -29.54
C ARG A 106 47.03 -25.81 -30.19
N HIS A 107 46.04 -25.52 -31.06
CA HIS A 107 46.14 -24.79 -32.34
C HIS A 107 44.77 -24.82 -33.09
N LYS A 108 44.50 -23.76 -33.87
CA LYS A 108 43.70 -23.59 -35.12
C LYS A 108 42.27 -24.16 -35.34
N GLY A 109 41.52 -23.33 -36.09
CA GLY A 109 40.53 -23.72 -37.13
C GLY A 109 39.14 -23.18 -36.79
N GLY A 110 38.56 -22.20 -37.50
CA GLY A 110 38.14 -22.22 -38.91
C GLY A 110 36.61 -22.03 -38.92
N SER A 111 36.11 -20.86 -39.31
CA SER A 111 35.34 -20.61 -40.55
C SER A 111 33.93 -21.21 -40.64
N GLY A 112 32.93 -20.36 -40.89
CA GLY A 112 31.60 -20.72 -41.45
C GLY A 112 30.44 -20.10 -40.66
N ARG A 113 29.86 -18.97 -41.11
CA ARG A 113 28.67 -18.85 -41.99
C ARG A 113 27.38 -19.37 -41.32
N GLN A 114 26.41 -18.49 -41.04
CA GLN A 114 25.21 -18.19 -41.87
C GLN A 114 24.29 -19.43 -42.03
N ALA A 115 22.97 -19.39 -41.95
CA ALA A 115 21.97 -18.33 -41.98
C ALA A 115 20.59 -18.94 -41.61
N ALA A 116 19.60 -18.05 -41.48
CA ALA A 116 18.16 -18.21 -41.71
C ALA A 116 17.37 -19.15 -40.79
#